data_AF-A0A521SN02-F1
#
_entry.id   AF-A0A521SN02-F1
#
_cell.length_a   1.000
_cell.length_b   1.000
_cell.length_c   1.000
_cell.angle_alpha   90.00
_cell.angle_beta   90.00
_cell.angle_gamma   90.00
#
_symmetry.space_group_name_H-M   'P 1'
#
loop_
_entity.id
_entity.type
_entity.pdbx_description
1 polymer ?
#
loop_
_entity_poly.entity_id
_entity_poly.type
_entity_poly.pdbx_seq_one_letter_code
_entity_poly.pdbx_strand_id
1 'polypeptide(L)' 'MKLTSRSVQNNKRIPETYAMGVPRASGPVPGPNKNPQLAWSDFPS' A
#
# COMPACT_ATOMS: atom_id res chain seq x y z
N MET A 1 -0.71 20.14 2.99
CA MET A 1 -1.19 18.79 3.38
C MET A 1 -0.10 17.78 3.09
N LYS A 2 0.13 16.84 4.01
CA LYS A 2 1.05 15.71 3.86
C LYS A 2 0.35 14.41 4.19
N LEU A 3 0.68 13.34 3.48
CA LEU A 3 0.20 11.97 3.72
C LEU A 3 1.39 11.07 4.04
N THR A 4 1.27 10.29 5.11
CA THR A 4 2.29 9.36 5.60
C THR A 4 1.68 7.97 5.82
N SER A 5 2.53 6.96 5.76
CA SER A 5 2.14 5.57 5.98
C SER A 5 3.28 4.77 6.58
N ARG A 6 2.97 3.88 7.54
CA ARG A 6 3.88 2.83 8.00
C ARG A 6 3.78 1.54 7.16
N SER A 7 2.83 1.51 6.23
CA SER A 7 2.45 0.36 5.42
C SER A 7 2.98 0.44 3.99
N VAL A 8 3.04 1.63 3.40
CA VAL A 8 3.47 1.85 2.01
C VAL A 8 4.45 3.01 1.92
N GLN A 9 5.31 2.98 0.90
CA GLN A 9 6.29 4.03 0.64
C GLN A 9 6.01 4.67 -0.72
N ASN A 10 6.17 6.00 -0.78
CA ASN A 10 5.95 6.75 -2.00
C ASN A 10 6.88 6.28 -3.13
N ASN A 11 6.33 6.09 -4.33
CA ASN A 11 7.05 5.59 -5.51
C ASN A 11 7.78 4.24 -5.31
N LYS A 12 7.32 3.41 -4.37
CA LYS A 12 7.81 2.04 -4.18
C LYS A 12 6.73 1.03 -4.51
N ARG A 13 7.17 -0.22 -4.71
CA ARG A 13 6.28 -1.36 -4.93
C ARG A 13 5.34 -1.51 -3.74
N ILE A 14 4.06 -1.75 -4.02
CA ILE A 14 3.06 -2.07 -2.99
C ILE A 14 3.42 -3.42 -2.36
N PRO A 15 3.57 -3.51 -1.02
CA PRO A 15 3.80 -4.78 -0.35
C PRO A 15 2.64 -5.76 -0.58
N GLU A 16 2.96 -7.07 -0.67
CA GLU A 16 1.99 -8.12 -0.98
C GLU A 16 0.78 -8.13 -0.04
N THR A 17 0.99 -7.80 1.24
CA THR A 17 -0.06 -7.68 2.28
C THR A 17 -1.23 -6.79 1.88
N TYR A 18 -0.97 -5.76 1.08
CA TYR A 18 -1.94 -4.74 0.69
C TYR A 18 -2.38 -4.86 -0.77
N ALA A 19 -1.90 -5.88 -1.50
CA ALA A 19 -2.21 -6.08 -2.91
C ALA A 19 -3.27 -7.16 -3.12
N MET A 20 -4.14 -6.95 -4.12
CA MET A 20 -5.04 -7.99 -4.62
C MET A 20 -4.28 -9.01 -5.47
N GLY A 21 -3.34 -8.59 -6.32
CA GLY A 21 -2.58 -9.48 -7.18
C GLY A 21 -1.12 -9.58 -6.77
N VAL A 22 -0.66 -10.79 -6.42
CA VAL A 22 0.71 -11.05 -5.99
C VAL A 22 1.43 -11.93 -7.02
N PRO A 23 2.57 -11.48 -7.58
CA PRO A 23 3.32 -12.29 -8.54
C PRO A 23 3.87 -13.58 -7.94
N ARG A 24 3.63 -14.70 -8.64
CA ARG A 24 4.20 -16.02 -8.38
C ARG A 24 4.64 -16.65 -9.71
N ALA A 25 5.37 -17.76 -9.63
CA ALA A 25 5.97 -18.41 -10.80
C ALA A 25 4.94 -18.82 -11.88
N SER A 26 3.72 -19.22 -11.48
CA SER A 26 2.63 -19.63 -12.36
C SER A 26 1.69 -18.50 -12.77
N GLY A 27 1.99 -17.25 -12.43
CA GLY A 27 1.14 -16.08 -12.65
C GLY A 27 0.69 -15.40 -11.35
N PRO A 28 -0.03 -14.26 -11.43
CA PRO A 28 -0.54 -13.55 -10.27
C PRO A 28 -1.58 -14.38 -9.51
N VAL A 29 -1.47 -14.42 -8.19
CA VAL A 29 -2.46 -15.04 -7.29
C VAL A 29 -3.11 -14.00 -6.39
N PRO A 30 -4.34 -14.23 -5.88
CA PRO A 30 -4.95 -13.35 -4.89
C PRO A 30 -4.07 -13.18 -3.64
N GLY A 31 -3.79 -11.93 -3.29
CA GLY A 31 -3.12 -11.55 -2.05
C GLY A 31 -4.12 -11.25 -0.92
N PRO A 32 -3.63 -10.93 0.30
CA PRO A 32 -4.49 -10.64 1.45
C PRO A 32 -5.37 -9.40 1.28
N ASN A 33 -5.03 -8.50 0.34
CA ASN A 33 -5.82 -7.33 -0.02
C ASN A 33 -6.28 -6.49 1.19
N LYS A 34 -5.40 -6.32 2.19
CA LYS A 34 -5.71 -5.50 3.37
C LYS A 34 -5.56 -4.02 3.07
N ASN A 35 -6.24 -3.18 3.84
CA ASN A 35 -6.07 -1.73 3.78
C ASN A 35 -4.74 -1.32 4.43
N PRO A 36 -3.93 -0.46 3.79
CA PRO A 36 -2.73 0.10 4.41
C PRO A 36 -3.10 1.15 5.46
N GLN A 37 -2.25 1.33 6.46
CA GLN A 37 -2.37 2.45 7.38
C GLN A 37 -2.06 3.75 6.64
N LEU A 38 -2.86 4.79 6.87
CA LEU A 38 -2.66 6.13 6.34
C LEU A 38 -2.83 7.15 7.46
N ALA A 39 -2.01 8.19 7.47
CA ALA A 39 -2.13 9.34 8.38
C ALA A 39 -1.79 10.63 7.65
N TRP A 40 -2.55 11.69 7.90
CA TRP A 40 -2.43 12.98 7.22
C TRP A 40 -2.16 14.11 8.21
N SER A 41 -1.46 15.14 7.74
CA SER A 41 -1.15 16.35 8.49
C SER A 41 -1.09 17.60 7.59
N ASP A 42 -0.78 18.75 8.18
CA ASP A 42 -0.54 20.03 7.49
C ASP A 42 -1.73 20.50 6.64
N PHE A 43 -2.93 20.48 7.23
CA PHE A 43 -4.15 20.93 6.57
C PHE A 43 -4.13 22.44 6.28
N PRO A 44 -4.79 22.90 5.19
CA PRO A 44 -5.04 24.33 4.99
C PRO A 44 -5.83 24.92 6.15
N SER A 45 -5.53 26.17 6.50
CA SER A 45 -6.29 26.99 7.45
C SER A 45 -7.59 27.52 6.85
#